data_AF-A0AAD5YDD4-F1
#
_entry.id   AF-A0AAD5YDD4-F1
#
_cell.length_a   1.000
_cell.length_b   1.000
_cell.length_c   1.000
_cell.angle_alpha   90.00
_cell.angle_beta   90.00
_cell.angle_gamma   90.00
#
_symmetry.space_group_name_H-M   'P 1'
#
loop_
_entity.id
_entity.type
_entity.pdbx_description
1 polymer ?
#
loop_
_entity_poly.entity_id
_entity_poly.type
_entity_poly.pdbx_seq_one_letter_code
_entity_poly.pdbx_strand_id
1 'polypeptide(L)'
;MSKSQFEKAVAIVQGLPKDGPIQPSQDEQLFFYKYYKQATIGDVNVSRPGLLDFTGKANEEAYKQYVDKLIEILNKAGTDEAKAQIAEIEAA
;
A
#
# COMPACT_ATOMS: atom_id res chain seq x y z
N MET A 1 -0.09 -10.83 2.67
CA MET A 1 -0.60 -10.26 1.41
C MET A 1 0.34 -10.65 0.29
N SER A 2 -0.19 -11.12 -0.84
CA SER A 2 0.61 -11.52 -2.00
C SER A 2 1.07 -10.29 -2.79
N LYS A 3 2.10 -10.46 -3.64
CA LYS A 3 2.55 -9.41 -4.55
C LYS A 3 1.43 -8.94 -5.49
N SER A 4 0.57 -9.86 -5.94
CA SER A 4 -0.58 -9.58 -6.80
C SER A 4 -1.59 -8.66 -6.10
N GLN A 5 -1.91 -8.96 -4.82
CA GLN A 5 -2.76 -8.11 -3.98
C GLN A 5 -2.19 -6.70 -3.81
N PHE A 6 -0.87 -6.60 -3.62
CA PHE A 6 -0.19 -5.30 -3.53
C PHE A 6 -0.25 -4.52 -4.84
N GLU A 7 0.06 -5.13 -5.99
CA GLU A 7 -0.01 -4.46 -7.29
C GLU A 7 -1.43 -3.96 -7.61
N LYS A 8 -2.44 -4.77 -7.25
CA LYS A 8 -3.85 -4.38 -7.37
C LYS A 8 -4.20 -3.20 -6.47
N ALA A 9 -3.77 -3.23 -5.21
CA ALA A 9 -3.96 -2.12 -4.27
C ALA A 9 -3.26 -0.84 -4.74
N VAL A 10 -2.06 -0.94 -5.32
CA VAL A 10 -1.36 0.21 -5.91
C VAL A 10 -2.16 0.82 -7.05
N ALA A 11 -2.68 -0.01 -7.97
CA ALA A 11 -3.50 0.47 -9.08
C ALA A 11 -4.76 1.19 -8.60
N ILE A 12 -5.42 0.68 -7.54
CA ILE A 12 -6.59 1.33 -6.95
C ILE A 12 -6.21 2.70 -6.38
N VAL A 13 -5.20 2.78 -5.52
CA VAL A 13 -4.77 4.04 -4.90
C VAL A 13 -4.38 5.09 -5.95
N GLN A 14 -3.71 4.69 -7.02
CA GLN A 14 -3.33 5.58 -8.12
C GLN A 14 -4.54 6.03 -8.96
N GLY A 15 -5.59 5.21 -9.03
CA GLY A 15 -6.82 5.49 -9.75
C GLY A 15 -7.87 6.29 -8.96
N LEU A 16 -7.66 6.51 -7.65
CA LEU A 16 -8.62 7.25 -6.83
C LEU A 16 -8.77 8.70 -7.32
N PRO A 17 -9.99 9.17 -7.58
CA PRO A 17 -10.23 10.56 -7.96
C PRO A 17 -9.91 11.50 -6.79
N LYS A 18 -9.33 12.66 -7.10
CA LYS A 18 -8.94 13.67 -6.10
C LYS A 18 -10.12 14.15 -5.24
N ASP A 19 -11.29 14.26 -5.87
CA ASP A 19 -12.54 14.72 -5.26
C ASP A 19 -13.58 13.58 -5.21
N GLY A 20 -13.12 12.39 -4.80
CA GLY A 20 -13.92 11.17 -4.73
C GLY A 20 -14.55 10.87 -3.37
N PRO A 21 -15.48 9.91 -3.31
CA PRO A 21 -16.01 9.39 -2.04
C PRO A 21 -14.96 8.65 -1.20
N ILE A 22 -13.88 8.20 -1.85
CA ILE A 22 -12.74 7.52 -1.22
C ILE A 22 -11.54 8.47 -1.32
N GLN A 23 -11.36 9.29 -0.30
CA GLN A 23 -10.28 10.27 -0.24
C GLN A 23 -9.35 9.97 0.95
N PRO A 24 -8.13 9.46 0.70
CA PRO A 24 -7.14 9.32 1.75
C PRO A 24 -6.72 10.69 2.28
N SER A 25 -6.67 10.82 3.61
CA SER A 25 -6.06 11.95 4.29
C SER A 25 -4.58 12.08 3.96
N GLN A 26 -3.98 13.24 4.26
CA GLN A 26 -2.56 13.48 4.00
C GLN A 26 -1.65 12.43 4.67
N ASP A 27 -1.96 12.04 5.90
CA ASP A 27 -1.20 11.01 6.63
C ASP A 27 -1.33 9.64 5.97
N GLU A 28 -2.49 9.32 5.40
CA GLU A 28 -2.72 8.07 4.67
C GLU A 28 -1.97 8.05 3.33
N GLN A 29 -1.90 9.20 2.63
CA GLN A 29 -1.09 9.33 1.42
C GLN A 29 0.40 9.12 1.72
N LEU A 30 0.90 9.71 2.81
CA LEU A 30 2.28 9.51 3.26
C LEU A 30 2.54 8.06 3.67
N PHE A 31 1.56 7.41 4.30
CA PHE A 31 1.62 5.99 4.64
C PHE A 31 1.77 5.12 3.38
N PHE A 32 0.90 5.32 2.37
CA PHE A 32 1.00 4.61 1.10
C PHE A 32 2.34 4.84 0.43
N TYR A 33 2.83 6.08 0.40
CA TYR A 33 4.15 6.38 -0.16
C TYR A 33 5.27 5.61 0.55
N LYS A 34 5.32 5.65 1.89
CA LYS A 34 6.33 4.96 2.69
C LYS A 34 6.38 3.47 2.36
N TYR A 35 5.23 2.79 2.45
CA TYR A 35 5.18 1.35 2.24
C TYR A 35 5.31 0.94 0.78
N TYR A 36 4.86 1.79 -0.17
CA TYR A 36 5.15 1.59 -1.58
C TYR A 36 6.66 1.60 -1.86
N LYS A 37 7.40 2.58 -1.31
CA LYS A 37 8.86 2.67 -1.47
C LYS A 37 9.53 1.46 -0.84
N GLN A 38 9.12 1.07 0.37
CA GLN A 38 9.63 -0.12 1.06
C GLN A 38 9.36 -1.42 0.28
N ALA A 39 8.18 -1.54 -0.33
CA ALA A 39 7.76 -2.69 -1.13
C ALA A 39 8.50 -2.81 -2.46
N THR A 40 8.84 -1.68 -3.10
CA THR A 40 9.42 -1.65 -4.45
C THR A 40 10.94 -1.53 -4.47
N ILE A 41 11.51 -0.79 -3.52
CA ILE A 41 12.95 -0.48 -3.46
C ILE A 41 13.63 -1.28 -2.34
N GLY A 42 12.86 -1.88 -1.43
CA GLY A 42 13.38 -2.51 -0.22
C GLY A 42 13.60 -1.48 0.89
N ASP A 43 14.26 -1.90 1.97
CA ASP A 43 14.65 -0.99 3.04
C ASP A 43 15.41 0.20 2.47
N VAL A 44 14.85 1.41 2.62
CA VAL A 44 15.57 2.66 2.34
C VAL A 44 16.52 2.94 3.52
N ASN A 45 17.47 2.01 3.71
CA ASN A 45 18.57 2.16 4.63
C ASN A 45 19.61 3.05 3.95
N VAL A 46 19.46 4.37 4.07
CA VAL A 46 20.61 5.30 3.96
C VAL A 46 21.50 5.06 5.18
N SER A 47 22.17 3.91 5.20
CA SER A 47 23.18 3.60 6.20
C SER A 47 24.37 4.52 5.94
N ARG A 48 24.71 5.33 6.94
CA ARG A 48 26.08 5.85 7.11
C ARG A 48 27.02 4.63 6.94
N PRO A 49 28.03 4.67 6.06
CA PRO A 49 28.74 3.46 5.65
C PRO A 49 29.42 2.82 6.88
N GLY A 50 28.97 1.63 7.28
CA GLY A 50 29.49 0.95 8.46
C GLY A 50 28.66 -0.24 8.95
N LEU A 51 29.17 -1.43 8.64
CA LEU A 51 29.05 -2.71 9.34
C LEU A 51 27.89 -3.69 9.10
N LEU A 52 26.70 -3.34 8.64
CA LEU A 52 25.69 -4.36 8.30
C LEU A 52 24.80 -3.93 7.12
N ASP A 53 25.22 -4.29 5.91
CA ASP A 53 24.46 -4.09 4.68
C ASP A 53 23.39 -5.18 4.55
N PHE A 54 22.24 -4.96 5.19
CA PHE A 54 21.06 -5.79 4.96
C PHE A 54 20.42 -5.35 3.64
N THR A 55 20.82 -6.02 2.56
CA THR A 55 20.12 -5.96 1.27
C THR A 55 18.69 -6.48 1.48
N GLY A 56 17.75 -5.53 1.62
CA GLY A 56 16.37 -5.83 1.98
C GLY A 56 15.66 -6.61 0.88
N LYS A 57 15.22 -7.83 1.18
CA LYS A 57 14.23 -8.53 0.35
C LYS A 57 12.98 -7.66 0.25
N ALA A 58 12.31 -7.67 -0.92
CA ALA A 58 11.01 -7.01 -1.08
C ALA A 58 10.12 -7.38 0.11
N ASN A 59 9.72 -6.37 0.87
CA ASN A 59 9.27 -6.61 2.22
C ASN A 59 7.80 -7.05 2.16
N GLU A 60 7.54 -8.34 2.34
CA GLU A 60 6.17 -8.88 2.41
C GLU A 60 5.34 -8.16 3.49
N GLU A 61 5.99 -7.68 4.57
CA GLU A 61 5.34 -6.83 5.56
C GLU A 61 4.91 -5.49 4.95
N ALA A 62 5.69 -4.90 4.04
CA ALA A 62 5.28 -3.68 3.36
C ALA A 62 4.07 -3.88 2.44
N TYR A 63 3.99 -5.02 1.74
CA TYR A 63 2.78 -5.39 0.99
C TYR A 63 1.59 -5.48 1.94
N LYS A 64 1.75 -6.18 3.07
CA LYS A 64 0.71 -6.34 4.07
C LYS A 64 0.24 -4.99 4.60
N GLN A 65 1.14 -4.14 5.07
CA GLN A 65 0.81 -2.82 5.60
C GLN A 65 0.10 -1.94 4.57
N TYR A 66 0.58 -1.93 3.32
CA TYR A 66 -0.04 -1.16 2.24
C TYR A 66 -1.48 -1.61 1.97
N VAL A 67 -1.69 -2.92 1.79
CA VAL A 67 -3.00 -3.49 1.45
C VAL A 67 -3.96 -3.37 2.62
N ASP A 68 -3.53 -3.67 3.85
CA ASP A 68 -4.35 -3.55 5.06
C ASP A 68 -4.87 -2.12 5.23
N LYS A 69 -4.01 -1.11 5.00
CA LYS A 69 -4.41 0.29 5.11
C LYS A 69 -5.43 0.69 4.04
N LEU A 70 -5.28 0.19 2.81
CA LEU A 70 -6.28 0.42 1.76
C LEU A 70 -7.62 -0.21 2.14
N ILE A 71 -7.63 -1.46 2.60
CA ILE A 71 -8.85 -2.16 3.03
C ILE A 71 -9.53 -1.39 4.18
N GLU A 72 -8.79 -0.83 5.13
CA GLU A 72 -9.33 0.02 6.20
C GLU A 72 -10.06 1.26 5.63
N ILE A 73 -9.43 1.97 4.69
CA ILE A 73 -10.01 3.16 4.04
C ILE A 73 -11.26 2.80 3.23
N LEU A 74 -11.22 1.69 2.49
CA LEU A 74 -12.35 1.20 1.70
C LEU A 74 -13.53 0.80 2.60
N ASN A 75 -13.27 0.10 3.70
CA ASN A 75 -14.30 -0.22 4.69
C ASN A 75 -14.92 1.02 5.32
N LYS A 76 -14.11 2.05 5.60
CA LYS A 76 -14.58 3.32 6.15
C LYS A 76 -15.45 4.10 5.15
N ALA A 77 -15.13 4.04 3.86
CA ALA A 77 -15.94 4.66 2.81
C ALA A 77 -17.31 3.96 2.68
N GLY A 78 -17.36 2.63 2.84
CA GLY A 78 -18.60 1.85 2.92
C GLY A 78 -19.44 1.83 1.64
N THR A 79 -18.90 2.32 0.51
CA THR A 79 -19.59 2.33 -0.79
C THR A 79 -19.60 0.94 -1.42
N ASP A 80 -20.53 0.69 -2.34
CA ASP A 80 -20.55 -0.59 -3.07
C ASP A 80 -19.33 -0.75 -3.99
N GLU A 81 -18.79 0.36 -4.50
CA GLU A 81 -17.50 0.40 -5.19
C GLU A 81 -16.35 -0.04 -4.28
N ALA A 82 -16.30 0.46 -3.05
CA ALA A 82 -15.25 0.09 -2.09
C ALA A 82 -15.31 -1.41 -1.75
N LYS A 83 -16.50 -1.98 -1.60
CA LYS A 83 -16.68 -3.43 -1.38
C LYS A 83 -16.21 -4.25 -2.59
N ALA A 84 -16.52 -3.79 -3.80
CA ALA A 84 -16.05 -4.45 -5.03
C ALA A 84 -14.52 -4.41 -5.12
N GLN A 85 -13.90 -3.27 -4.81
CA GLN A 85 -12.44 -3.12 -4.77
C GLN A 85 -11.79 -4.04 -3.72
N ILE A 86 -12.39 -4.19 -2.53
CA ILE A 86 -11.91 -5.15 -1.50
C ILE A 86 -11.96 -6.58 -2.04
N ALA A 87 -13.08 -7.01 -2.61
CA ALA A 87 -13.23 -8.35 -3.15
C ALA A 87 -12.21 -8.64 -4.28
N GLU A 88 -11.95 -7.66 -5.13
CA GLU A 88 -10.94 -7.76 -6.18
C GLU A 88 -9.51 -7.88 -5.63
N ILE A 89 -9.19 -7.19 -4.53
CA ILE A 89 -7.89 -7.32 -3.85
C ILE A 89 -7.77 -8.70 -3.21
N GLU A 90 -8.81 -9.20 -2.54
CA GLU A 90 -8.77 -10.50 -1.85
C GLU A 90 -8.66 -11.67 -2.83
N ALA A 91 -9.23 -11.53 -4.03
CA ALA A 91 -9.18 -12.55 -5.08
C ALA A 91 -7.85 -12.57 -5.89
N ALA A 92 -6.97 -11.59 -5.70
CA ALA A 92 -5.72 -11.41 -6.44
C ALA A 92 -4.54 -12.22 -5.87
#